data_AF-A0A0M0L5P7-F1
#
_entry.id   AF-A0A0M0L5P7-F1
#
_cell.length_a   1.000
_cell.length_b   1.000
_cell.length_c   1.000
_cell.angle_alpha   90.00
_cell.angle_beta   90.00
_cell.angle_gamma   90.00
#
_symmetry.space_group_name_H-M   'P 1'
#
loop_
_entity.id
_entity.type
_entity.pdbx_description
1 polymer ?
#
loop_
_entity_poly.entity_id
_entity_poly.type
_entity_poly.pdbx_seq_one_letter_code
_entity_poly.pdbx_strand_id
1 'polypeptide(L)' 'MIMTRDEINELFFEKRKKQISNKYLAEQLNCSNALISQFFNFKCSLSTVKEERLKQIIRQAKEYKWIKVEI' A
#
# COMPACT_ATOMS: atom_id res chain seq x y z
N MET A 1 16.77 -5.45 2.69
CA MET A 1 16.12 -6.63 3.32
C MET A 1 14.73 -6.76 2.72
N ILE A 2 14.31 -7.99 2.40
CA ILE A 2 12.96 -8.27 1.85
C ILE A 2 11.95 -8.21 3.01
N MET A 3 10.77 -7.63 2.81
CA MET A 3 9.75 -7.57 3.86
C MET A 3 9.29 -8.95 4.31
N THR A 4 9.03 -9.08 5.60
CA THR A 4 8.39 -10.28 6.15
C THR A 4 6.88 -10.28 5.85
N ARG A 5 6.25 -11.46 5.97
CA ARG A 5 4.80 -11.59 5.76
C ARG A 5 3.98 -10.73 6.73
N ASP A 6 4.48 -10.55 7.95
CA ASP A 6 3.83 -9.74 8.97
C ASP A 6 3.79 -8.25 8.59
N GLU A 7 4.93 -7.71 8.14
CA GLU A 7 5.01 -6.33 7.64
C GLU A 7 4.10 -6.08 6.43
N ILE A 8 3.98 -7.06 5.52
CA ILE A 8 3.08 -6.96 4.35
C ILE A 8 1.62 -6.90 4.81
N ASN A 9 1.25 -7.66 5.85
CA ASN A 9 -0.08 -7.58 6.45
C ASN A 9 -0.32 -6.22 7.09
N GLU A 10 0.62 -5.70 7.88
CA GLU A 10 0.51 -4.37 8.49
C GLU A 10 0.30 -3.29 7.42
N LEU A 11 1.09 -3.31 6.35
CA LEU A 11 0.94 -2.40 5.21
C LEU A 11 -0.42 -2.54 4.53
N PHE A 12 -0.93 -3.77 4.40
CA PHE A 12 -2.26 -4.01 3.84
C PHE A 12 -3.35 -3.38 4.72
N PHE A 13 -3.23 -3.51 6.05
CA PHE A 13 -4.14 -2.87 7.00
C PHE A 13 -4.06 -1.34 6.93
N GLU A 14 -2.86 -0.75 6.93
CA GLU A 14 -2.66 0.69 6.81
C GLU A 14 -3.25 1.24 5.51
N LYS A 15 -2.96 0.57 4.38
CA LYS A 15 -3.55 0.89 3.07
C LYS A 15 -5.07 0.87 3.15
N ARG A 16 -5.68 -0.12 3.81
CA ARG A 16 -7.13 -0.24 3.95
C ARG A 16 -7.71 0.87 4.81
N LYS A 17 -7.06 1.19 5.94
CA LYS A 17 -7.44 2.29 6.84
C LYS A 17 -7.42 3.64 6.13
N LYS A 18 -6.42 3.84 5.26
CA LYS A 18 -6.24 5.06 4.46
C LYS A 18 -7.02 5.05 3.14
N GLN A 19 -7.83 4.01 2.89
CA GLN A 19 -8.60 3.81 1.65
C GLN A 19 -7.78 3.94 0.36
N ILE A 20 -6.52 3.52 0.39
CA ILE A 20 -5.64 3.60 -0.78
C ILE A 20 -5.97 2.43 -1.72
N SER A 21 -6.27 2.74 -2.97
CA SER A 21 -6.56 1.72 -3.98
C SER A 21 -5.29 1.05 -4.49
N ASN A 22 -5.38 -0.23 -4.89
CA ASN A 22 -4.26 -0.92 -5.53
C ASN A 22 -3.86 -0.23 -6.84
N LYS A 23 -4.83 0.33 -7.57
CA LYS A 23 -4.59 1.09 -8.80
C LYS A 23 -3.65 2.27 -8.53
N TYR A 24 -3.94 3.06 -7.50
CA TYR A 24 -3.11 4.19 -7.11
C TYR A 24 -1.68 3.77 -6.76
N LEU A 25 -1.51 2.71 -5.95
CA LEU A 25 -0.19 2.19 -5.63
C LEU A 25 0.56 1.73 -6.87
N ALA A 26 -0.14 1.08 -7.81
CA ALA A 26 0.43 0.60 -9.05
C ALA A 26 0.92 1.75 -9.94
N GLU A 27 0.16 2.84 -10.03
CA GLU A 27 0.55 4.06 -10.76
C GLU A 27 1.79 4.71 -10.12
N GLN A 28 1.81 4.85 -8.79
CA GLN A 28 2.94 5.44 -8.08
C GLN A 28 4.22 4.59 -8.16
N LEU A 29 4.09 3.26 -8.20
CA LEU A 29 5.21 2.32 -8.29
C LEU A 29 5.59 1.95 -9.73
N ASN A 30 4.90 2.54 -10.71
CA ASN A 30 5.05 2.26 -12.13
C ASN A 30 5.02 0.74 -12.40
N CYS A 31 3.98 0.07 -11.92
CA CYS A 31 3.79 -1.36 -12.07
C CYS A 31 2.32 -1.71 -12.33
N SER A 32 2.04 -2.97 -12.63
CA SER A 32 0.68 -3.42 -12.89
C SER A 32 -0.10 -3.61 -11.59
N ASN A 33 -1.39 -3.28 -11.61
CA ASN A 33 -2.30 -3.51 -10.48
C ASN A 33 -2.33 -4.99 -10.03
N ALA A 34 -2.23 -5.92 -10.98
CA ALA A 34 -2.13 -7.35 -10.71
C ALA A 34 -0.90 -7.70 -9.84
N LEU A 35 0.23 -7.04 -10.08
CA LEU A 35 1.48 -7.27 -9.34
C LEU A 35 1.36 -6.80 -7.89
N ILE A 36 0.72 -5.65 -7.66
CA ILE A 36 0.39 -5.18 -6.29
C ILE A 36 -0.54 -6.17 -5.59
N SER A 37 -1.56 -6.66 -6.29
CA SER A 37 -2.46 -7.68 -5.74
C SER A 37 -1.72 -8.97 -5.38
N GLN A 38 -0.85 -9.47 -6.26
CA GLN A 38 -0.04 -10.66 -6.00
C GLN A 38 0.91 -10.47 -4.83
N PHE A 39 1.52 -9.28 -4.69
CA PHE A 39 2.37 -8.94 -3.55
C PHE A 39 1.62 -9.03 -2.22
N PHE A 40 0.45 -8.39 -2.11
CA PHE A 40 -0.36 -8.45 -0.89
C PHE A 40 -0.93 -9.85 -0.61
N ASN A 41 -1.02 -10.72 -1.61
CA ASN A 41 -1.41 -12.13 -1.44
C ASN A 41 -0.21 -13.07 -1.23
N PHE A 42 0.99 -12.54 -0.98
CA PHE A 42 2.23 -13.30 -0.79
C PHE A 42 2.62 -14.20 -1.98
N LYS A 43 2.07 -13.93 -3.18
CA LYS A 43 2.33 -14.69 -4.41
C LYS A 43 3.54 -14.17 -5.17
N CYS A 44 3.99 -12.95 -4.88
CA CYS A 44 5.12 -12.32 -5.53
C CYS A 44 5.87 -11.45 -4.52
N SER A 45 7.18 -11.29 -4.73
CA SER A 45 8.02 -10.36 -3.99
C SER A 45 8.32 -9.14 -4.85
N LEU A 46 8.29 -7.96 -4.22
CA LEU A 46 8.76 -6.73 -4.86
C LEU A 46 10.27 -6.60 -4.68
N SER A 47 10.93 -5.85 -5.57
CA SER A 47 12.31 -5.43 -5.33
C SER A 47 12.36 -4.50 -4.13
N THR A 48 13.45 -4.53 -3.35
CA THR A 48 13.61 -3.74 -2.12
C THR A 48 13.33 -2.25 -2.32
N VAL A 49 13.73 -1.67 -3.46
CA VAL A 49 13.44 -0.27 -3.81
C VAL A 49 11.93 0.02 -3.92
N LYS A 50 11.17 -0.92 -4.50
CA LYS A 50 9.71 -0.80 -4.65
C LYS A 50 9.00 -1.01 -3.31
N GLU A 51 9.52 -1.93 -2.48
CA GLU A 51 9.07 -2.16 -1.12
C GLU A 51 9.17 -0.89 -0.26
N GLU A 52 10.33 -0.22 -0.28
CA GLU A 52 10.53 1.03 0.44
C GLU A 52 9.63 2.15 -0.08
N ARG A 53 9.50 2.29 -1.40
CA ARG A 53 8.56 3.26 -1.98
C ARG A 53 7.11 2.99 -1.58
N LEU A 54 6.67 1.73 -1.60
CA LEU A 54 5.32 1.36 -1.19
C LEU A 54 5.06 1.78 0.27
N LYS A 55 6.00 1.49 1.17
CA LYS A 55 5.97 1.94 2.57
C LYS A 55 5.87 3.47 2.67
N GLN A 56 6.68 4.20 1.92
CA GLN A 56 6.65 5.66 1.92
C GLN A 56 5.32 6.23 1.44
N ILE A 57 4.76 5.69 0.34
CA ILE A 57 3.47 6.13 -0.21
C ILE A 57 2.35 5.91 0.82
N ILE A 58 2.31 4.72 1.43
CA ILE A 58 1.28 4.40 2.43
C ILE A 58 1.45 5.27 3.68
N ARG A 59 2.68 5.52 4.15
CA ARG A 59 2.94 6.41 5.29
C ARG A 59 2.59 7.86 5.00
N GLN A 60 2.96 8.40 3.84
CA GLN A 60 2.70 9.78 3.43
C GLN A 60 1.23 10.06 3.13
N ALA A 61 0.46 9.06 2.70
CA ALA A 61 -0.97 9.21 2.49
C ALA A 61 -1.65 9.68 3.79
N LYS A 62 -2.39 10.79 3.70
CA LYS A 62 -3.17 11.32 4.82
C LYS A 62 -4.20 10.28 5.27
N GLU A 63 -4.35 10.09 6.57
CA GLU A 63 -5.44 9.27 7.09
C GLU A 63 -6.78 9.87 6.70
N TYR A 64 -7.68 9.03 6.18
CA TYR A 64 -9.03 9.43 5.84
C TYR A 64 -9.79 9.74 7.13
N LYS A 65 -9.94 11.03 7.45
CA LYS A 65 -10.77 11.49 8.58
C LYS A 65 -12.13 11.90 8.06
N TRP A 66 -13.18 11.26 8.59
CA TRP A 66 -14.55 11.73 8.39
C TRP A 66 -14.70 13.06 9.12
N ILE A 67 -14.83 14.14 8.37
CA ILE A 67 -15.17 15.44 8.93
C ILE A 67 -16.70 15.48 8.97
N LYS A 68 -17.29 15.47 10.16
CA LYS A 68 -18.72 15.74 10.32
C LYS A 68 -18.93 17.22 9.98
N VAL A 69 -19.50 17.50 8.82
CA VAL A 69 -19.93 18.86 8.46
C VAL A 69 -21.31 19.04 9.09
N GLU A 70 -21.37 19.84 10.16
CA GLU A 70 -22.65 20.39 10.64
C GLU A 70 -23.01 21.56 9.73
N ILE A 71 -24.14 21.44 9.03
CA ILE A 71 -24.75 22.47 8.17
C ILE A 71 -25.77 23.21 9.00
#